data_AF-J0CQY3-F1
#
_entry.id   AF-J0CQY3-F1
#
_cell.length_a   1.000
_cell.length_b   1.000
_cell.length_c   1.000
_cell.angle_alpha   90.00
_cell.angle_beta   90.00
_cell.angle_gamma   90.00
#
_symmetry.space_group_name_H-M   'P 1'
#
loop_
_entity.id
_entity.type
_entity.pdbx_description
1 polymer ?
#
loop_
_entity_poly.entity_id
_entity_poly.type
_entity_poly.pdbx_seq_one_letter_code
_entity_poly.pdbx_strand_id
1 'polypeptide(L)'
;MRESNFAFPAQNRACVCISSQLYDRRALDTTSALPLFNSLSHLTYLTSTSPRIREILTFDGGLERLAAGAPADVKNFDRAAAYRFSLAFQCVANIGVRGSEPIRSRQAAEIARALERARQIQEASTLYHAVQPAAPPVNLPRRPHHHHHHHHH
;
A
#
# COMPACT_ATOMS: atom_id res chain seq x y z
N MET A 1 23.59 -3.70 18.74
CA MET A 1 22.77 -2.62 18.15
C MET A 1 22.56 -2.98 16.68
N ARG A 2 21.28 -2.99 16.21
CA ARG A 2 20.74 -3.44 14.89
C ARG A 2 20.76 -4.97 14.68
N GLU A 3 19.65 -5.60 14.27
CA GLU A 3 18.89 -5.28 13.05
C GLU A 3 17.37 -5.09 13.24
N SER A 4 16.88 -4.01 12.64
CA SER A 4 15.47 -3.63 12.52
C SER A 4 15.03 -3.83 11.07
N ASN A 5 14.93 -5.08 10.61
CA ASN A 5 14.40 -5.42 9.27
C ASN A 5 13.80 -6.84 9.27
N PHE A 6 12.50 -6.98 9.56
CA PHE A 6 11.76 -8.25 9.57
C PHE A 6 11.36 -8.72 8.16
N ALA A 7 12.29 -8.82 7.22
CA ALA A 7 12.03 -9.27 5.84
C ALA A 7 13.01 -10.36 5.39
N PHE A 8 12.56 -11.22 4.47
CA PHE A 8 13.39 -12.16 3.73
C PHE A 8 13.57 -11.67 2.28
N PRO A 9 14.65 -10.91 1.96
CA PRO A 9 14.84 -10.33 0.64
C PRO A 9 14.90 -11.36 -0.49
N ALA A 10 15.54 -12.50 -0.24
CA ALA A 10 15.69 -13.58 -1.23
C ALA A 10 14.35 -14.14 -1.73
N GLN A 11 13.31 -14.08 -0.90
CA GLN A 11 11.96 -14.54 -1.26
C GLN A 11 10.98 -13.40 -1.52
N ASN A 12 11.44 -12.15 -1.42
CA ASN A 12 10.61 -10.94 -1.47
C ASN A 12 9.37 -11.03 -0.55
N ARG A 13 9.53 -11.61 0.65
CA ARG A 13 8.45 -11.85 1.62
C ARG A 13 8.79 -11.23 2.97
N ALA A 14 7.75 -10.87 3.72
CA ALA A 14 7.93 -10.56 5.14
C ALA A 14 8.46 -11.81 5.85
N CYS A 15 9.21 -11.62 6.93
CA CYS A 15 9.76 -12.76 7.65
C CYS A 15 8.69 -13.62 8.33
N VAL A 16 7.52 -13.03 8.58
CA VAL A 16 6.34 -13.75 9.05
C VAL A 16 5.26 -13.63 7.97
N CYS A 17 4.78 -14.77 7.49
CA CYS A 17 3.69 -14.82 6.51
C CYS A 17 2.34 -14.67 7.21
N ILE A 18 1.44 -13.87 6.63
CA ILE A 18 0.05 -13.78 7.08
C ILE A 18 -0.81 -14.77 6.29
N SER A 19 -1.64 -15.54 6.98
CA SER A 19 -2.67 -16.42 6.41
C SER A 19 -3.98 -16.30 7.20
N SER A 20 -5.06 -16.94 6.72
CA SER A 20 -6.33 -17.00 7.45
C SER A 20 -6.24 -17.69 8.82
N GLN A 21 -5.22 -18.55 8.99
CA GLN A 21 -4.97 -19.31 10.22
C GLN A 21 -3.91 -18.65 11.11
N LEU A 22 -2.93 -17.95 10.51
CA LEU A 22 -1.82 -17.34 11.21
C LEU A 22 -1.74 -15.85 10.87
N TYR A 23 -2.13 -15.00 11.83
CA TYR A 23 -1.89 -13.57 11.78
C TYR A 23 -0.86 -13.22 12.85
N ASP A 24 0.26 -12.62 12.41
CA ASP A 24 1.27 -12.05 13.29
C ASP A 24 1.47 -10.59 12.90
N ARG A 25 1.24 -9.69 13.86
CA ARG A 25 1.34 -8.25 13.66
C ARG A 25 2.72 -7.83 13.16
N ARG A 26 3.78 -8.56 13.51
CA ARG A 26 5.17 -8.26 13.11
C ARG A 26 5.38 -8.32 11.59
N ALA A 27 4.51 -9.03 10.86
CA ALA A 27 4.51 -9.01 9.41
C ALA A 27 4.26 -7.61 8.83
N LEU A 28 3.63 -6.72 9.60
CA LEU A 28 3.37 -5.32 9.23
C LEU A 28 4.48 -4.36 9.69
N ASP A 29 5.41 -4.82 10.53
CA ASP A 29 6.50 -4.00 11.07
C ASP A 29 7.76 -4.03 10.17
N THR A 30 7.66 -4.59 8.96
CA THR A 30 8.76 -4.59 8.00
C THR A 30 8.95 -3.20 7.37
N THR A 31 10.20 -2.74 7.39
CA THR A 31 10.70 -1.49 6.82
C THR A 31 10.95 -1.58 5.32
N SER A 32 10.97 -2.79 4.76
CA SER A 32 11.16 -3.00 3.32
C SER A 32 9.84 -2.86 2.56
N ALA A 33 9.79 -1.95 1.60
CA ALA A 33 8.55 -1.56 0.90
C ALA A 33 7.89 -2.72 0.13
N LEU A 34 8.68 -3.58 -0.52
CA LEU A 34 8.16 -4.70 -1.34
C LEU A 34 7.57 -5.84 -0.46
N PRO A 35 8.26 -6.36 0.57
CA PRO A 35 7.68 -7.27 1.55
C PRO A 35 6.42 -6.75 2.25
N LEU A 36 6.40 -5.46 2.61
CA LEU A 36 5.23 -4.83 3.23
C LEU A 36 4.06 -4.80 2.25
N PHE A 37 4.32 -4.42 1.00
CA PHE A 37 3.32 -4.44 -0.07
C PHE A 37 2.70 -5.83 -0.22
N ASN A 38 3.52 -6.87 -0.38
CA ASN A 38 3.03 -8.24 -0.52
C ASN A 38 2.16 -8.68 0.66
N SER A 39 2.57 -8.31 1.88
CA SER A 39 1.81 -8.62 3.10
C SER A 39 0.46 -7.92 3.13
N LEU A 40 0.43 -6.62 2.77
CA LEU A 40 -0.81 -5.84 2.72
C LEU A 40 -1.75 -6.28 1.61
N SER A 41 -1.25 -6.59 0.42
CA SER A 41 -2.06 -7.13 -0.67
C SER A 41 -2.72 -8.45 -0.28
N HIS A 42 -1.97 -9.35 0.36
CA HIS A 42 -2.54 -10.60 0.84
C HIS A 42 -3.54 -10.37 1.98
N LEU A 43 -3.27 -9.43 2.88
CA LEU A 43 -4.18 -9.06 3.96
C LEU A 43 -5.50 -8.47 3.45
N THR A 44 -5.47 -7.68 2.38
CA THR A 44 -6.67 -7.16 1.70
C THR A 44 -7.56 -8.27 1.17
N TYR A 45 -6.95 -9.32 0.59
CA TYR A 45 -7.69 -10.52 0.18
C TYR A 45 -8.26 -11.28 1.38
N LEU A 46 -7.47 -11.50 2.43
CA LEU A 46 -7.89 -12.22 3.63
C LEU A 46 -8.99 -11.49 4.41
N THR A 47 -8.96 -10.16 4.48
CA THR A 47 -10.04 -9.38 5.10
C THR A 47 -11.35 -9.51 4.31
N SER A 48 -11.28 -9.71 3.00
CA SER A 48 -12.45 -9.94 2.15
C SER A 48 -13.06 -11.33 2.34
N THR A 49 -12.23 -12.35 2.60
CA THR A 49 -12.63 -13.76 2.56
C THR A 49 -12.71 -14.45 3.93
N SER A 50 -12.04 -13.94 4.96
CA SER A 50 -11.93 -14.59 6.27
C SER A 50 -12.54 -13.74 7.40
N PRO A 51 -13.67 -14.17 8.00
CA PRO A 51 -14.26 -13.51 9.17
C PRO A 51 -13.30 -13.47 10.37
N ARG A 52 -12.58 -14.57 10.61
CA ARG A 52 -11.59 -14.68 11.69
C ARG A 52 -10.52 -13.61 11.59
N ILE A 53 -10.00 -13.34 10.39
CA ILE A 53 -8.98 -12.30 10.19
C ILE A 53 -9.56 -10.91 10.46
N ARG A 54 -10.82 -10.65 10.06
CA ARG A 54 -11.48 -9.38 10.37
C ARG A 54 -11.61 -9.17 11.88
N GLU A 55 -12.00 -10.21 12.62
CA GLU A 55 -12.09 -10.17 14.07
C GLU A 55 -10.73 -9.87 14.70
N ILE A 56 -9.69 -10.63 14.36
CA ILE A 56 -8.33 -10.43 14.89
C ILE A 56 -7.84 -9.00 14.63
N LEU A 57 -7.97 -8.51 13.40
CA LEU A 57 -7.52 -7.17 13.01
C LEU A 57 -8.27 -6.04 13.73
N THR A 58 -9.54 -6.25 14.05
CA THR A 58 -10.37 -5.25 14.77
C THR A 58 -9.84 -4.97 16.18
N PHE A 59 -9.16 -5.94 16.79
CA PHE A 59 -8.59 -5.82 18.13
C PHE A 59 -7.09 -5.49 18.13
N ASP A 60 -6.39 -5.81 17.04
CA ASP A 60 -4.93 -5.64 16.97
C ASP A 60 -4.50 -4.16 16.86
N GLY A 61 -5.24 -3.32 16.15
CA GLY A 61 -4.86 -1.90 15.96
C GLY A 61 -3.68 -1.72 14.97
N GLY A 62 -3.31 -2.77 14.22
CA GLY A 62 -2.17 -2.77 13.31
C GLY A 62 -2.38 -1.93 12.05
N LEU A 63 -3.61 -1.86 11.54
CA LEU A 63 -3.96 -1.13 10.32
C LEU A 63 -3.99 0.37 10.57
N GLU A 64 -4.40 0.78 11.76
CA GLU A 64 -4.52 2.14 12.25
C GLU A 64 -3.13 2.81 12.29
N ARG A 65 -2.11 2.07 12.74
CA ARG A 65 -0.70 2.54 12.71
C ARG A 65 -0.19 2.73 11.28
N LEU A 66 -0.55 1.83 10.37
CA LEU A 66 -0.16 1.94 8.97
C LEU A 66 -0.90 3.07 8.24
N ALA A 67 -2.17 3.31 8.59
CA ALA A 67 -2.95 4.42 8.08
C ALA A 67 -2.45 5.79 8.60
N ALA A 68 -1.90 5.82 9.81
CA ALA A 68 -1.34 7.04 10.40
C ALA A 68 -0.04 7.51 9.70
N GLY A 69 0.74 6.59 9.13
CA GLY A 69 2.01 6.88 8.42
C GLY A 69 1.86 7.54 7.05
N ALA A 70 0.66 7.98 6.68
CA ALA A 70 0.37 8.59 5.38
C ALA A 70 1.19 9.88 5.11
N PRO A 71 1.70 10.05 3.87
CA PRO A 71 2.46 11.22 3.47
C PRO A 71 1.50 12.41 3.31
N ALA A 72 1.53 13.34 4.26
CA ALA A 72 0.77 14.58 4.16
C ALA A 72 1.63 15.77 3.72
N ASP A 73 2.93 15.58 3.56
CA ASP A 73 3.79 16.64 3.06
C ASP A 73 3.69 16.72 1.53
N VAL A 74 3.19 17.85 1.05
CA VAL A 74 3.03 18.17 -0.38
C VAL A 74 4.39 18.31 -1.07
N LYS A 75 5.44 18.76 -0.36
CA LYS A 75 6.77 18.98 -0.95
C LYS A 75 7.52 17.68 -1.21
N ASN A 76 7.25 16.66 -0.39
CA ASN A 76 7.93 15.37 -0.41
C ASN A 76 6.91 14.23 -0.47
N PHE A 77 5.96 14.32 -1.41
CA PHE A 77 4.88 13.34 -1.53
C PHE A 77 5.42 11.94 -1.83
N ASP A 78 5.41 11.07 -0.82
CA ASP A 78 5.84 9.66 -0.95
C ASP A 78 4.72 8.81 -1.56
N ARG A 79 4.79 8.59 -2.88
CA ARG A 79 3.86 7.71 -3.59
C ARG A 79 3.78 6.31 -2.99
N ALA A 80 4.88 5.77 -2.47
CA ALA A 80 4.89 4.44 -1.88
C ALA A 80 4.14 4.43 -0.54
N ALA A 81 4.26 5.50 0.27
CA ALA A 81 3.48 5.65 1.50
C ALA A 81 1.99 5.84 1.22
N ALA A 82 1.64 6.64 0.20
CA ALA A 82 0.27 6.81 -0.24
C ALA A 82 -0.35 5.47 -0.69
N TYR A 83 0.41 4.64 -1.41
CA TYR A 83 -0.07 3.35 -1.86
C TYR A 83 -0.22 2.32 -0.72
N ARG A 84 0.70 2.30 0.25
CA ARG A 84 0.56 1.50 1.48
C ARG A 84 -0.69 1.90 2.27
N PHE A 85 -0.94 3.20 2.38
CA PHE A 85 -2.15 3.73 2.98
C PHE A 85 -3.41 3.21 2.26
N SER A 86 -3.43 3.21 0.92
CA SER A 86 -4.58 2.70 0.17
C SER A 86 -4.88 1.22 0.46
N LEU A 87 -3.87 0.38 0.57
CA LEU A 87 -4.06 -1.04 0.91
C LEU A 87 -4.55 -1.23 2.36
N ALA A 88 -3.98 -0.47 3.30
CA ALA A 88 -4.42 -0.49 4.70
C ALA A 88 -5.87 0.01 4.83
N PHE A 89 -6.22 1.08 4.11
CA PHE A 89 -7.58 1.60 4.03
C PHE A 89 -8.56 0.56 3.48
N GLN A 90 -8.18 -0.15 2.41
CA GLN A 90 -9.03 -1.21 1.86
C GLN A 90 -9.26 -2.34 2.87
N CYS A 91 -8.25 -2.71 3.67
CA CYS A 91 -8.42 -3.68 4.76
C CYS A 91 -9.44 -3.19 5.80
N VAL A 92 -9.31 -1.94 6.26
CA VAL A 92 -10.23 -1.32 7.24
C VAL A 92 -11.66 -1.25 6.68
N ALA A 93 -11.82 -0.83 5.43
CA ALA A 93 -13.10 -0.79 4.75
C ALA A 93 -13.74 -2.18 4.65
N ASN A 94 -12.96 -3.20 4.25
CA ASN A 94 -13.42 -4.59 4.20
C ASN A 94 -13.91 -5.09 5.57
N ILE A 95 -13.23 -4.72 6.66
CA ILE A 95 -13.66 -5.04 8.02
C ILE A 95 -14.98 -4.35 8.35
N GLY A 96 -15.09 -3.04 8.05
CA GLY A 96 -16.30 -2.27 8.35
C GLY A 96 -17.54 -2.68 7.56
N VAL A 97 -17.40 -3.10 6.30
CA VAL A 97 -18.56 -3.53 5.48
C VAL A 97 -18.96 -4.99 5.70
N ARG A 98 -18.02 -5.87 6.06
CA ARG A 98 -18.24 -7.33 6.22
C ARG A 98 -18.18 -7.82 7.66
N GLY A 99 -17.98 -6.92 8.62
CA GLY A 99 -17.94 -7.20 10.05
C GLY A 99 -19.33 -7.39 10.65
N SER A 100 -19.38 -8.06 11.81
CA SER A 100 -20.56 -8.10 12.67
C SER A 100 -20.87 -6.71 13.22
N GLU A 101 -22.09 -6.49 13.70
CA GLU A 101 -22.53 -5.17 14.19
C GLU A 101 -21.62 -4.51 15.25
N PRO A 102 -21.07 -5.26 16.23
CA PRO A 102 -20.10 -4.73 17.17
C PRO A 102 -18.80 -4.27 16.48
N ILE A 103 -18.33 -5.02 15.48
CA ILE A 103 -17.14 -4.69 14.70
C ILE A 103 -17.36 -3.43 13.87
N ARG A 104 -18.52 -3.32 13.19
CA ARG A 104 -18.87 -2.15 12.38
C ARG A 104 -18.92 -0.89 13.23
N SER A 105 -19.55 -0.96 14.40
CA SER A 105 -19.66 0.17 15.33
C SER A 105 -18.30 0.65 15.82
N ARG A 106 -17.37 -0.29 16.10
CA ARG A 106 -16.00 0.02 16.51
C ARG A 106 -15.18 0.66 15.38
N GLN A 107 -15.29 0.10 14.17
CA GLN A 107 -14.51 0.57 13.02
C GLN A 107 -15.06 1.83 12.36
N ALA A 108 -16.30 2.24 12.66
CA ALA A 108 -16.91 3.43 12.08
C ALA A 108 -16.07 4.71 12.30
N ALA A 109 -15.56 4.91 13.51
CA ALA A 109 -14.73 6.08 13.81
C ALA A 109 -13.39 6.05 13.07
N GLU A 110 -12.77 4.88 12.94
CA GLU A 110 -11.49 4.73 12.22
C GLU A 110 -11.67 4.88 10.72
N ILE A 111 -12.75 4.35 10.14
CA ILE A 111 -13.10 4.58 8.74
C ILE A 111 -13.28 6.07 8.48
N ALA A 112 -13.99 6.80 9.36
CA ALA A 112 -14.17 8.24 9.20
C ALA A 112 -12.84 9.00 9.22
N ARG A 113 -11.93 8.67 10.15
CA ARG A 113 -10.58 9.26 10.19
C ARG A 113 -9.76 8.92 8.95
N ALA A 114 -9.83 7.68 8.49
CA ALA A 114 -9.11 7.24 7.30
C ALA A 114 -9.66 7.90 6.02
N LEU A 115 -10.97 8.15 5.93
CA LEU A 115 -11.56 8.92 4.83
C LEU A 115 -11.06 10.36 4.81
N GLU A 116 -11.01 11.04 5.95
CA GLU A 116 -10.44 12.39 6.02
C GLU A 116 -8.97 12.40 5.61
N ARG A 117 -8.21 11.36 6.01
CA ARG A 117 -6.81 11.23 5.61
C ARG A 117 -6.65 10.96 4.11
N ALA A 118 -7.52 10.14 3.53
CA ALA A 118 -7.54 9.87 2.08
C ALA A 118 -7.79 11.16 1.28
N ARG A 119 -8.70 12.01 1.78
CA ARG A 119 -8.98 13.33 1.22
C ARG A 119 -7.71 14.21 1.20
N GLN A 120 -7.01 14.29 2.33
CA GLN A 120 -5.75 15.06 2.44
C GLN A 120 -4.66 14.54 1.50
N ILE A 121 -4.50 13.22 1.37
CA ILE A 121 -3.55 12.61 0.43
C ILE A 121 -3.91 12.98 -1.01
N GLN A 122 -5.20 12.94 -1.37
CA GLN A 122 -5.66 13.30 -2.72
C GLN A 122 -5.36 14.76 -3.04
N GLU A 123 -5.58 15.67 -2.10
CA GLU A 123 -5.24 17.10 -2.23
C GLU A 123 -3.73 17.29 -2.40
N ALA A 124 -2.94 16.68 -1.53
CA ALA A 124 -1.48 16.75 -1.57
C ALA A 124 -0.93 16.22 -2.91
N SER A 125 -1.48 15.11 -3.41
CA SER A 125 -1.12 14.56 -4.73
C SER A 125 -1.45 15.55 -5.85
N THR A 126 -2.63 16.17 -5.81
CA THR A 126 -3.05 17.15 -6.83
C THR A 126 -2.12 18.36 -6.86
N LEU A 127 -1.79 18.92 -5.68
CA LEU A 127 -0.86 20.04 -5.56
C LEU A 127 0.57 19.65 -5.97
N TYR A 128 1.04 18.47 -5.60
CA TYR A 128 2.37 17.96 -5.99
C TYR A 128 2.51 17.85 -7.52
N HIS A 129 1.45 17.45 -8.21
CA HIS A 129 1.43 17.40 -9.68
C HIS A 129 1.31 18.79 -10.32
N ALA A 130 0.60 19.72 -9.69
CA ALA A 130 0.47 21.10 -10.19
C ALA A 130 1.76 21.93 -10.06
N VAL A 131 2.59 21.64 -9.05
CA VAL A 131 3.83 22.39 -8.76
C VAL A 131 5.06 21.81 -9.48
N GLN A 132 4.97 20.60 -10.03
CA GLN A 132 6.09 20.02 -10.79
C GLN A 132 6.32 20.79 -12.10
N PRO A 133 7.56 21.25 -12.38
CA PRO A 133 7.86 21.84 -13.68
C PRO A 133 7.63 20.79 -14.77
N ALA A 134 7.09 21.23 -15.92
CA ALA A 134 6.92 20.37 -17.08
C ALA A 134 8.24 19.64 -17.36
N ALA A 135 8.18 18.30 -17.43
CA ALA A 135 9.37 17.51 -17.71
C ALA A 135 10.03 18.03 -19.00
N PRO A 136 11.35 18.26 -19.03
CA PRO A 136 12.02 18.66 -20.25
C PRO A 136 11.74 17.59 -21.32
N PRO A 137 11.51 17.99 -22.58
CA PRO A 137 11.21 17.03 -23.64
C PRO A 137 12.32 15.98 -23.69
N VAL A 138 11.96 14.72 -23.44
CA VAL A 138 12.90 13.62 -23.53
C VAL A 138 13.23 13.45 -25.02
N ASN A 139 14.44 13.85 -25.41
CA ASN A 139 14.89 13.70 -26.79
C ASN A 139 15.28 12.23 -26.99
N LEU A 140 14.29 11.38 -27.26
CA LEU A 140 14.53 9.98 -27.60
C LEU A 140 15.31 9.94 -28.92
N PRO A 141 16.51 9.31 -28.98
CA PRO A 141 17.22 9.17 -30.22
C PRO A 141 16.34 8.40 -31.22
N ARG A 142 16.03 9.04 -32.35
CA ARG A 142 15.31 8.41 -33.46
C ARG A 142 16.08 7.15 -33.85
N ARG A 143 15.45 5.98 -33.73
CA ARG A 143 16.03 4.71 -34.16
C ARG A 143 16.42 4.83 -35.65
N PRO A 144 17.63 4.47 -36.06
CA PRO A 144 17.96 4.42 -37.47
C PRO A 144 17.14 3.31 -38.14
N HIS A 145 16.35 3.67 -39.15
CA HIS A 145 15.64 2.72 -40.00
C HIS A 145 16.67 2.04 -40.92
N HIS A 146 17.07 0.81 -40.60
CA HIS A 146 17.83 -0.03 -41.53
C HIS A 146 16.91 -0.45 -42.70
N HIS A 147 17.08 0.16 -43.87
CA HIS A 147 16.55 -0.38 -45.12
C HIS A 147 17.38 -1.60 -45.54
N HIS A 148 16.77 -2.79 -45.44
CA HIS A 148 17.28 -3.99 -46.12
C HIS A 148 16.90 -3.91 -47.60
N HIS A 149 17.87 -3.63 -48.46
CA HIS A 149 17.73 -3.88 -49.90
C HIS A 149 17.96 -5.37 -50.16
N HIS A 150 16.89 -6.09 -50.46
CA HIS A 150 16.99 -7.41 -51.09
C HIS A 150 17.29 -7.22 -52.59
N HIS A 151 18.51 -7.54 -53.00
CA HIS A 151 18.82 -7.86 -54.39
C HIS A 151 18.49 -9.33 -54.63
N HIS A 152 17.52 -9.60 -55.51
CA HIS A 152 17.38 -10.89 -56.17
C HIS A 152 18.20 -10.86 -57.46
N HIS A 153 19.09 -11.84 -57.59
CA HIS A 153 19.66 -12.31 -58.86
C HIS A 153 18.91 -13.58 -59.27
#